data_AF-A0A0P5Z0F7-F1
#
_entry.id   AF-A0A0P5Z0F7-F1
#
_cell.length_a   1.000
_cell.length_b   1.000
_cell.length_c   1.000
_cell.angle_alpha   90.00
_cell.angle_beta   90.00
_cell.angle_gamma   90.00
#
_symmetry.space_group_name_H-M   'P 1'
#
loop_
_entity.id
_entity.type
_entity.pdbx_description
1 polymer ?
#
loop_
_entity_poly.entity_id
_entity_poly.type
_entity_poly.pdbx_seq_one_letter_code
_entity_poly.pdbx_strand_id
1 'polypeptide(L)'
;MDIEKTQQFLIQTETAAQEILITKDELVALDFRRQKTREAFRALKNDMVPGEKAWMSVGNMFVKTRTLKAQNLLERGSIKLTCHSI
;
A
#
# COMPACT_ATOMS: atom_id res chain seq x y z
N MET A 1 16.46 9.64 44.95
CA MET A 1 16.18 8.22 44.65
C MET A 1 14.83 8.03 43.94
N ASP A 2 13.82 8.88 44.15
CA ASP A 2 12.52 8.73 43.46
C ASP A 2 12.47 9.31 42.03
N ILE A 3 13.19 10.42 41.78
CA ILE A 3 13.16 11.12 40.48
C ILE A 3 13.68 10.23 39.33
N GLU A 4 14.76 9.47 39.56
CA GLU A 4 15.34 8.58 38.54
C GLU A 4 14.38 7.44 38.16
N LYS A 5 13.66 6.90 39.15
CA LYS A 5 12.64 5.86 38.90
C LYS A 5 11.48 6.43 38.11
N THR A 6 10.98 7.61 38.49
CA THR A 6 9.91 8.30 37.75
C THR A 6 10.34 8.60 36.31
N GLN A 7 11.57 9.05 36.08
CA GLN A 7 12.11 9.28 34.74
C GLN A 7 12.16 7.99 33.92
N GLN A 8 12.60 6.88 34.51
CA GLN A 8 12.61 5.59 33.82
C GLN A 8 11.21 5.13 33.41
N PHE A 9 10.20 5.29 34.28
CA PHE A 9 8.82 4.96 33.95
C PHE A 9 8.27 5.83 32.81
N LEU A 10 8.60 7.13 32.81
CA LEU A 10 8.22 8.03 31.71
C LEU A 10 8.86 7.61 30.39
N ILE A 11 10.14 7.26 30.38
CA ILE A 11 10.83 6.80 29.17
C ILE A 11 10.22 5.49 28.64
N GLN A 12 9.92 4.53 29.53
CA GLN A 12 9.30 3.26 29.15
C GLN A 12 7.91 3.46 28.55
N THR A 13 7.10 4.33 29.17
CA THR A 13 5.75 4.64 28.67
C THR A 13 5.79 5.38 27.34
N GLU A 14 6.68 6.35 27.18
CA GLU A 14 6.89 7.07 25.92
C GLU A 14 7.31 6.12 24.79
N THR A 15 8.25 5.21 25.06
CA THR A 15 8.75 4.26 24.06
C THR A 15 7.64 3.31 23.61
N ALA A 16 6.88 2.77 24.55
CA ALA A 16 5.74 1.90 24.23
C ALA A 16 4.66 2.65 23.44
N ALA A 17 4.36 3.91 23.79
CA ALA A 17 3.43 4.74 23.06
C ALA A 17 3.90 4.99 21.61
N GLN A 18 5.20 5.25 21.42
CA GLN A 18 5.78 5.48 20.11
C GLN A 18 5.71 4.23 19.21
N GLU A 19 5.99 3.05 19.75
CA GLU A 19 5.85 1.78 19.01
C GLU A 19 4.41 1.54 18.55
N ILE A 20 3.43 1.82 19.41
CA ILE A 20 2.01 1.71 19.06
C ILE A 20 1.64 2.66 17.93
N LEU A 21 2.13 3.91 17.98
CA LEU A 21 1.86 4.90 16.95
C LEU A 21 2.48 4.51 15.60
N ILE A 22 3.74 4.06 15.59
CA ILE A 22 4.42 3.59 14.38
C ILE A 22 3.65 2.41 13.77
N THR A 23 3.31 1.42 14.58
CA THR A 23 2.56 0.24 14.12
C THR A 23 1.21 0.64 13.53
N LYS A 24 0.50 1.58 14.15
CA LYS A 24 -0.77 2.11 13.64
C LYS A 24 -0.59 2.77 12.27
N ASP A 25 0.42 3.61 12.09
CA ASP A 25 0.67 4.30 10.83
C ASP A 25 1.04 3.32 9.71
N GLU A 26 1.82 2.28 10.03
CA GLU A 26 2.13 1.19 9.09
C GLU A 26 0.87 0.44 8.65
N LEU A 27 -0.03 0.12 9.59
CA LEU A 27 -1.31 -0.52 9.30
C LEU A 27 -2.20 0.34 8.41
N VAL A 28 -2.30 1.64 8.69
CA VAL A 28 -3.05 2.59 7.86
C VAL A 28 -2.45 2.67 6.46
N ALA A 29 -1.13 2.76 6.34
CA ALA A 29 -0.45 2.78 5.05
C ALA A 29 -0.61 1.46 4.27
N LEU A 30 -0.67 0.32 4.96
CA LEU A 30 -0.97 -0.99 4.37
C LEU A 30 -2.41 -1.04 3.86
N ASP A 31 -3.39 -0.62 4.66
CA ASP A 31 -4.79 -0.65 4.24
C ASP A 31 -5.05 0.30 3.07
N PHE A 32 -4.47 1.50 3.08
CA PHE A 32 -4.55 2.44 1.97
C PHE A 32 -3.99 1.85 0.67
N ARG A 33 -2.83 1.19 0.75
CA ARG A 33 -2.26 0.46 -0.40
C ARG A 33 -3.19 -0.66 -0.87
N ARG A 34 -3.77 -1.41 0.06
CA ARG A 34 -4.71 -2.51 -0.25
C ARG A 34 -5.96 -1.99 -0.94
N GLN A 35 -6.54 -0.87 -0.47
CA GLN A 35 -7.71 -0.26 -1.07
C GLN A 35 -7.42 0.23 -2.49
N LYS A 36 -6.30 0.92 -2.72
CA LYS A 36 -5.89 1.33 -4.06
C LYS A 36 -5.70 0.15 -5.01
N THR A 37 -5.11 -0.93 -4.54
CA THR A 37 -4.98 -2.17 -5.33
C THR A 37 -6.35 -2.74 -5.68
N ARG A 38 -7.32 -2.74 -4.74
CA ARG A 38 -8.70 -3.19 -5.01
C ARG A 38 -9.39 -2.32 -6.06
N GLU A 39 -9.25 -1.01 -5.97
CA GLU A 39 -9.83 -0.06 -6.93
C GLU A 39 -9.23 -0.28 -8.33
N ALA A 40 -7.90 -0.37 -8.43
CA ALA A 40 -7.24 -0.62 -9.70
C ALA A 40 -7.60 -1.98 -10.31
N PHE A 41 -7.73 -3.02 -9.48
CA PHE A 41 -8.19 -4.34 -9.93
C PHE A 41 -9.63 -4.29 -10.45
N ARG A 42 -10.52 -3.58 -9.75
CA ARG A 42 -11.91 -3.39 -10.18
C ARG A 42 -11.98 -2.63 -11.50
N ALA A 43 -11.22 -1.55 -11.66
CA ALA A 43 -11.17 -0.78 -12.91
C ALA A 43 -10.68 -1.67 -14.07
N LEU A 44 -9.63 -2.47 -13.86
CA LEU A 44 -9.16 -3.41 -14.89
C LEU A 44 -10.16 -4.52 -15.22
N LYS A 45 -11.02 -4.91 -14.29
CA LYS A 45 -11.99 -6.00 -14.49
C LYS A 45 -13.28 -5.52 -15.13
N ASN A 46 -13.78 -4.35 -14.71
CA ASN A 46 -15.10 -3.86 -15.08
C ASN A 46 -15.05 -2.87 -16.25
N ASP A 47 -13.99 -2.06 -16.35
CA ASP A 47 -13.95 -0.92 -17.27
C ASP A 47 -13.11 -1.21 -18.53
N MET A 48 -12.31 -2.28 -18.53
CA MET A 48 -11.46 -2.65 -19.67
C MET A 48 -11.94 -3.91 -20.38
N VAL A 49 -11.98 -3.86 -21.71
CA VAL A 49 -12.37 -5.01 -22.53
C VAL A 49 -11.30 -6.11 -22.39
N PRO A 50 -11.70 -7.38 -22.19
CA PRO A 50 -10.76 -8.50 -22.15
C PRO A 50 -9.91 -8.54 -23.43
N GLY A 51 -8.60 -8.31 -23.30
CA GLY A 51 -7.65 -8.33 -24.43
C GLY A 51 -7.06 -6.95 -24.79
N GLU A 52 -7.61 -5.86 -24.25
CA GLU A 52 -7.00 -4.55 -24.38
C GLU A 52 -5.69 -4.44 -23.59
N LYS A 53 -4.95 -3.37 -23.87
CA LYS A 53 -3.66 -3.11 -23.25
C LYS A 53 -3.82 -2.00 -22.22
N ALA A 54 -3.55 -2.31 -20.96
CA ALA A 54 -3.53 -1.36 -19.85
C ALA A 54 -2.10 -0.83 -19.62
N TRP A 55 -2.01 0.44 -19.19
CA TRP A 55 -0.76 1.02 -18.70
C TRP A 55 -0.58 0.71 -17.21
N MET A 56 0.63 0.32 -16.83
CA MET A 56 1.00 -0.04 -15.46
C MET A 56 2.23 0.73 -15.01
N SER A 57 2.29 1.16 -13.75
CA SER A 57 3.48 1.79 -13.19
C SER A 57 4.32 0.76 -12.44
N VAL A 58 5.56 0.54 -12.87
CA VAL A 58 6.53 -0.31 -12.17
C VAL A 58 7.67 0.59 -11.71
N GLY A 59 7.68 0.93 -10.42
CA GLY A 59 8.61 1.92 -9.88
C GLY A 59 8.37 3.27 -10.54
N ASN A 60 9.37 3.74 -11.27
CA ASN A 60 9.43 4.98 -12.03
C ASN A 60 9.22 4.80 -13.55
N MET A 61 8.82 3.61 -14.00
CA MET A 61 8.57 3.30 -15.41
C MET A 61 7.09 2.97 -15.65
N PHE A 62 6.59 3.32 -16.84
CA PHE A 62 5.27 2.91 -17.32
C PHE A 62 5.39 1.79 -18.35
N VAL A 63 4.68 0.68 -18.13
CA VAL A 63 4.70 -0.51 -18.97
C VAL A 63 3.30 -0.82 -19.48
N LYS A 64 3.16 -1.01 -20.79
CA LYS A 64 1.90 -1.41 -21.42
C LYS A 64 1.78 -2.94 -21.43
N THR A 65 0.77 -3.49 -20.76
CA THR A 65 0.57 -4.94 -20.68
C THR A 65 -0.88 -5.32 -20.99
N ARG A 66 -1.13 -6.57 -21.41
CA ARG A 66 -2.50 -7.06 -21.65
C ARG A 66 -3.25 -7.14 -20.32
N THR A 67 -4.55 -6.81 -20.32
CA THR A 67 -5.42 -6.78 -19.13
C THR A 67 -5.30 -8.04 -18.27
N LEU A 68 -5.28 -9.24 -18.88
CA LEU A 68 -5.14 -10.51 -18.16
C LEU A 68 -3.79 -10.67 -17.45
N LYS A 69 -2.70 -10.17 -18.04
CA LYS A 69 -1.38 -10.21 -17.41
C LYS A 69 -1.31 -9.19 -16.27
N ALA A 70 -1.92 -8.02 -16.45
CA ALA A 70 -2.02 -7.00 -15.41
C ALA A 70 -2.80 -7.50 -14.18
N GLN A 71 -3.93 -8.18 -14.39
CA GLN A 71 -4.75 -8.77 -13.33
C GLN A 71 -3.97 -9.81 -12.52
N ASN A 72 -3.29 -10.73 -13.20
CA ASN A 72 -2.44 -11.73 -12.53
C ASN A 72 -1.31 -11.10 -11.70
N LEU A 73 -0.71 -10.01 -12.19
CA LEU A 73 0.38 -9.32 -11.50
C LEU A 73 -0.10 -8.52 -10.29
N LEU A 74 -1.31 -7.96 -10.36
CA LEU A 74 -1.99 -7.33 -9.24
C LEU A 74 -2.36 -8.33 -8.14
N GLU A 75 -2.90 -9.49 -8.53
CA GLU A 75 -3.32 -10.54 -7.59
C GLU A 75 -2.12 -11.09 -6.81
N ARG A 76 -0.96 -11.20 -7.47
CA ARG A 76 0.32 -11.58 -6.84
C ARG A 76 0.98 -10.47 -6.03
N GLY A 77 0.39 -9.27 -5.99
CA GLY A 77 0.89 -8.13 -5.21
C GLY A 77 2.23 -7.55 -5.69
N SER A 78 2.66 -7.89 -6.91
CA SER A 78 4.01 -7.54 -7.38
C SER A 78 4.09 -6.14 -8.01
N ILE A 79 2.96 -5.47 -8.28
CA ILE A 79 2.93 -4.21 -9.04
C ILE A 79 1.88 -3.23 -8.49
N LYS A 80 2.21 -1.93 -8.51
CA LYS A 80 1.29 -0.83 -8.20
C LYS A 80 0.66 -0.31 -9.49
N LEU A 81 -0.66 -0.32 -9.60
CA LEU A 81 -1.32 0.35 -10.70
C LEU A 81 -1.75 1.75 -10.30
N THR A 82 -1.22 2.74 -11.02
CA THR A 82 -1.81 4.07 -11.13
C THR A 82 -2.47 4.14 -12.50
N CYS A 83 -3.80 4.05 -12.53
CA CYS A 83 -4.54 4.34 -13.76
C CYS A 83 -4.51 5.86 -13.96
N HIS A 84 -3.73 6.34 -14.92
CA HIS A 84 -3.96 7.62 -15.54
C HIS A 84 -4.53 7.31 -16.92
N SER A 85 -5.81 7.61 -17.10
CA SER A 85 -6.40 7.72 -18.43
C SER A 85 -5.79 8.95 -19.09
N ILE A 86 -4.89 8.72 -20.04
CA ILE A 86 -4.51 9.69 -21.07
C ILE A 86 -4.89 9.07 -22.39
#